data_AF-A0A1S8B826-F1
#
_entry.id   AF-A0A1S8B826-F1
#
_cell.length_a   1.000
_cell.length_b   1.000
_cell.length_c   1.000
_cell.angle_alpha   90.00
_cell.angle_beta   90.00
_cell.angle_gamma   90.00
#
_symmetry.space_group_name_H-M   'P 1'
#
loop_
_entity.id
_entity.type
_entity.pdbx_description
1 polymer ?
#
loop_
_entity_poly.entity_id
_entity_poly.type
_entity_poly.pdbx_seq_one_letter_code
_entity_poly.pdbx_strand_id
1 'polypeptide(L)'
;MEELWSSHKEIIRYLYLVKYVTRQDVMSKMEEDYGFRASAGQYERQFKKWGFRKNLTPSEWQRVSRCTNKRKRDGKETDLKIDGIQVPPKKVNKAISRYGQGSAFDNARESKRLPTSQSW
;
A
#
# COMPACT_ATOMS: atom_id res chain seq x y z
N MET A 1 -11.86 15.68 17.21
CA MET A 1 -11.53 15.53 15.75
C MET A 1 -10.92 14.16 15.44
N GLU A 2 -10.06 13.59 16.30
CA GLU A 2 -9.44 12.27 16.09
C GLU A 2 -10.41 11.09 16.28
N GLU A 3 -11.36 11.22 17.20
CA GLU A 3 -12.38 10.20 17.49
C GLU A 3 -13.25 9.87 16.27
N LEU A 4 -13.63 10.87 15.47
CA LEU A 4 -14.37 10.68 14.21
C LEU A 4 -13.56 9.92 13.16
N TRP A 5 -12.24 10.13 13.09
CA TRP A 5 -11.40 9.36 12.17
C TRP A 5 -11.22 7.93 12.66
N SER A 6 -11.10 7.74 13.97
CA SER A 6 -10.97 6.42 14.59
C SER A 6 -12.23 5.57 14.40
N SER A 7 -13.43 6.14 14.53
CA SER A 7 -14.68 5.41 14.33
C SER A 7 -14.84 4.92 12.88
N HIS A 8 -14.39 5.71 11.91
CA HIS A 8 -14.48 5.37 10.48
C HIS A 8 -13.25 4.62 9.95
N LYS A 9 -12.20 4.43 10.76
CA LYS A 9 -10.92 3.88 10.32
C LYS A 9 -11.05 2.54 9.61
N GLU A 10 -11.81 1.60 10.17
CA GLU A 10 -11.96 0.26 9.60
C GLU A 10 -12.79 0.25 8.32
N ILE A 11 -13.82 1.10 8.21
CA ILE A 11 -14.60 1.28 6.98
C ILE A 11 -13.73 1.87 5.89
N ILE A 12 -13.00 2.94 6.21
CA ILE A 12 -12.07 3.59 5.31
C ILE A 12 -10.98 2.61 4.86
N ARG A 13 -10.45 1.79 5.77
CA ARG A 13 -9.48 0.72 5.48
C ARG A 13 -10.05 -0.29 4.50
N TYR A 14 -11.27 -0.76 4.73
CA TYR A 14 -11.95 -1.70 3.84
C TYR A 14 -12.17 -1.12 2.44
N LEU A 15 -12.72 0.10 2.36
CA LEU A 15 -12.95 0.79 1.09
C LEU A 15 -11.63 1.01 0.35
N TYR A 16 -10.62 1.52 1.04
CA TYR A 16 -9.34 1.85 0.44
C TYR A 16 -8.57 0.60 0.01
N LEU A 17 -8.38 -0.39 0.89
CA LEU A 17 -7.47 -1.51 0.65
C LEU A 17 -8.16 -2.74 0.03
N VAL A 18 -9.41 -3.04 0.40
CA VAL A 18 -10.11 -4.26 -0.06
C VAL A 18 -10.87 -4.02 -1.35
N LYS A 19 -11.67 -2.95 -1.42
CA LYS A 19 -12.46 -2.64 -2.61
C LYS A 19 -11.63 -2.04 -3.75
N TYR A 20 -10.34 -1.77 -3.52
CA TYR A 20 -9.41 -1.18 -4.48
C TYR A 20 -9.87 0.14 -5.12
N VAL A 21 -10.87 0.81 -4.55
CA VAL A 21 -11.39 2.06 -5.09
C VAL A 21 -10.41 3.21 -4.85
N THR A 22 -10.40 4.22 -5.73
CA THR A 22 -9.48 5.35 -5.63
C THR A 22 -9.73 6.15 -4.35
N ARG A 23 -8.79 7.03 -3.95
CA ARG A 23 -9.03 7.94 -2.81
C ARG A 23 -10.31 8.74 -3.01
N GLN A 24 -10.56 9.19 -4.24
CA GLN A 24 -11.75 9.96 -4.57
C GLN A 24 -13.02 9.14 -4.35
N ASP A 25 -13.01 7.88 -4.77
CA ASP A 25 -14.14 6.98 -4.56
C ASP A 25 -14.37 6.68 -3.06
N VAL A 26 -13.30 6.57 -2.25
CA VAL A 26 -13.43 6.46 -0.80
C VAL A 26 -14.10 7.71 -0.24
N MET A 27 -13.69 8.90 -0.68
CA MET A 27 -14.31 10.16 -0.24
C MET A 27 -15.79 10.21 -0.61
N SER A 28 -16.13 9.90 -1.86
CA SER A 28 -17.52 9.88 -2.33
C SER A 28 -18.38 8.91 -1.53
N LYS A 29 -17.89 7.68 -1.28
CA LYS A 29 -18.62 6.71 -0.45
C LYS A 29 -18.76 7.12 1.00
N MET A 30 -17.71 7.72 1.58
CA MET A 30 -17.77 8.21 2.95
C MET A 30 -18.74 9.39 3.11
N GLU A 31 -18.87 10.24 2.08
CA GLU A 31 -19.86 11.31 2.04
C GLU A 31 -21.28 10.77 1.83
N GLU A 32 -21.48 9.82 0.92
CA GLU A 32 -22.78 9.23 0.57
C GLU A 32 -23.34 8.34 1.70
N ASP A 33 -22.55 7.38 2.19
CA ASP A 33 -23.02 6.34 3.12
C ASP A 33 -22.97 6.80 4.59
N TYR A 34 -22.07 7.73 4.93
CA TYR A 34 -21.79 8.11 6.32
C TYR A 34 -21.86 9.62 6.59
N GLY A 35 -22.15 10.45 5.58
CA GLY A 35 -22.17 11.91 5.71
C GLY A 35 -20.80 12.51 6.07
N PHE A 36 -19.72 11.75 5.92
CA PHE A 36 -18.39 12.12 6.39
C PHE A 36 -17.60 12.85 5.30
N ARG A 37 -17.67 14.19 5.35
CA ARG A 37 -17.00 15.07 4.38
C ARG A 37 -15.63 15.51 4.89
N ALA A 38 -14.58 15.13 4.18
CA ALA A 38 -13.20 15.56 4.43
C ALA A 38 -12.44 15.75 3.13
N SER A 39 -11.42 16.60 3.12
CA SER A 39 -10.63 16.90 1.93
C SER A 39 -9.69 15.75 1.56
N ALA A 40 -9.31 15.69 0.27
CA ALA A 40 -8.35 14.70 -0.23
C ALA A 40 -7.01 14.73 0.53
N GLY A 41 -6.57 15.92 0.95
CA GLY A 41 -5.35 16.09 1.76
C GLY A 41 -5.49 15.53 3.16
N GLN A 42 -6.67 15.64 3.79
CA GLN A 42 -6.92 15.02 5.10
C GLN A 42 -6.91 13.49 5.01
N TYR A 43 -7.59 12.91 4.02
CA TYR A 43 -7.52 11.47 3.77
C TYR A 43 -6.09 10.99 3.53
N GLU A 44 -5.29 11.73 2.77
CA GLU A 44 -3.90 11.35 2.53
C GLU A 44 -3.06 11.37 3.81
N ARG A 45 -3.23 12.39 4.65
CA ARG A 45 -2.57 12.46 5.97
C ARG A 45 -2.98 11.27 6.84
N GLN A 46 -4.25 10.89 6.83
CA GLN A 46 -4.75 9.76 7.63
C GLN A 46 -4.27 8.41 7.10
N PHE A 47 -4.25 8.20 5.78
CA PHE A 47 -3.68 6.98 5.19
C PHE A 47 -2.20 6.83 5.54
N LYS A 48 -1.43 7.93 5.50
CA LYS A 48 -0.03 7.96 5.92
C LYS A 48 0.10 7.65 7.41
N LYS A 49 -0.71 8.29 8.26
CA LYS A 49 -0.72 8.09 9.71
C LYS A 49 -1.05 6.64 10.11
N TRP A 50 -2.00 6.01 9.41
CA TRP A 50 -2.39 4.62 9.65
C TRP A 50 -1.53 3.59 8.91
N GLY A 51 -0.61 4.04 8.05
CA GLY A 51 0.26 3.19 7.28
C GLY A 51 -0.45 2.39 6.18
N PHE A 52 -1.59 2.87 5.66
CA PHE A 52 -2.34 2.16 4.62
C PHE A 52 -1.62 2.26 3.26
N ARG A 53 -1.17 1.13 2.74
CA ARG A 53 -0.41 1.01 1.50
C ARG A 53 -1.04 -0.01 0.55
N LYS A 54 -1.26 0.42 -0.69
CA LYS A 54 -1.76 -0.45 -1.79
C LYS A 54 -0.65 -1.18 -2.55
N ASN A 55 0.57 -0.68 -2.41
CA ASN A 55 1.71 -1.03 -3.24
C ASN A 55 2.97 -1.11 -2.38
N LEU A 56 3.82 -2.08 -2.72
CA LEU A 56 5.17 -2.20 -2.18
C LEU A 56 6.17 -1.42 -3.05
N THR A 57 7.29 -1.02 -2.44
CA THR A 57 8.45 -0.46 -3.13
C THR A 57 9.12 -1.53 -4.02
N PRO A 58 9.97 -1.13 -4.99
CA PRO A 58 10.75 -2.09 -5.76
C PRO A 58 11.62 -3.02 -4.89
N SER A 59 12.27 -2.48 -3.85
CA SER A 59 13.08 -3.27 -2.91
C SER A 59 12.24 -4.25 -2.09
N GLU A 60 11.05 -3.85 -1.64
CA GLU A 60 10.08 -4.75 -1.01
C GLU A 60 9.64 -5.86 -1.98
N TRP A 61 9.38 -5.54 -3.26
CA TRP A 61 9.06 -6.54 -4.29
C TRP A 61 10.22 -7.50 -4.59
N GLN A 62 11.47 -7.04 -4.54
CA GLN A 62 12.65 -7.91 -4.65
C GLN A 62 12.70 -8.92 -3.50
N ARG A 63 12.42 -8.47 -2.28
CA ARG A 63 12.33 -9.37 -1.12
C ARG A 63 11.20 -10.37 -1.29
N VAL A 64 10.02 -9.93 -1.72
CA VAL A 64 8.87 -10.81 -2.03
C VAL A 64 9.24 -11.84 -3.11
N SER A 65 9.92 -11.43 -4.17
CA SER A 65 10.41 -12.31 -5.24
C SER A 65 11.31 -13.41 -4.68
N ARG A 66 12.32 -13.04 -3.88
CA ARG A 66 13.25 -14.00 -3.25
C ARG A 66 12.50 -14.99 -2.34
N CYS A 67 11.60 -14.50 -1.48
CA CYS A 67 10.81 -15.34 -0.58
C CYS A 67 9.88 -16.29 -1.34
N THR A 68 9.18 -15.78 -2.36
CA THR A 68 8.24 -16.57 -3.18
C THR A 68 8.98 -17.65 -3.96
N ASN A 69 10.13 -17.33 -4.55
CA ASN A 69 10.96 -18.29 -5.26
C ASN A 69 11.51 -19.38 -4.34
N LYS A 70 11.92 -19.04 -3.11
CA LYS A 70 12.32 -20.02 -2.11
C LYS A 70 11.17 -20.96 -1.74
N ARG A 71 10.00 -20.42 -1.40
CA ARG A 71 8.82 -21.24 -1.05
C ARG A 71 8.40 -22.17 -2.18
N LYS A 72 8.44 -21.69 -3.43
CA LYS A 72 8.16 -22.51 -4.61
C LYS A 72 9.13 -23.68 -4.75
N ARG A 73 10.43 -23.47 -4.51
CA ARG A 73 11.44 -24.56 -4.48
C ARG A 73 11.18 -25.57 -3.37
N ASP A 74 10.70 -25.08 -2.22
CA ASP A 74 10.34 -25.91 -1.07
C ASP A 74 8.94 -26.58 -1.22
N GLY A 75 8.28 -26.45 -2.39
CA GLY A 75 6.95 -27.03 -2.65
C GLY A 75 5.79 -26.37 -1.92
N LYS A 76 5.96 -25.13 -1.42
CA LYS A 76 4.97 -24.42 -0.62
C LYS A 76 4.26 -23.33 -1.41
N GLU A 77 2.93 -23.28 -1.25
CA GLU A 77 2.13 -22.17 -1.75
C GLU A 77 2.43 -20.87 -0.97
N THR A 78 2.19 -19.73 -1.63
CA THR A 78 2.48 -18.39 -1.10
C THR A 78 1.24 -17.49 -1.22
N ASP A 79 0.62 -17.19 -0.08
CA ASP A 79 -0.38 -16.14 0.04
C ASP A 79 0.26 -14.84 0.52
N LEU A 80 0.44 -13.89 -0.40
CA LEU A 80 0.94 -12.57 -0.05
C LEU A 80 -0.19 -11.69 0.49
N LYS A 81 0.00 -11.11 1.67
CA LYS A 81 -0.88 -10.09 2.23
C LYS A 81 -0.12 -8.77 2.39
N ILE A 82 -0.70 -7.67 1.89
CA ILE A 82 -0.21 -6.30 2.14
C ILE A 82 -1.25 -5.64 3.04
N ASP A 83 -0.81 -5.16 4.21
CA ASP A 83 -1.67 -4.58 5.24
C ASP A 83 -2.91 -5.44 5.53
N GLY A 84 -2.72 -6.76 5.63
CA GLY A 84 -3.78 -7.73 5.92
C GLY A 84 -4.67 -8.10 4.72
N ILE A 85 -4.52 -7.45 3.57
CA ILE A 85 -5.31 -7.73 2.36
C ILE A 85 -4.56 -8.69 1.46
N GLN A 86 -5.21 -9.79 1.08
CA GLN A 86 -4.66 -10.75 0.14
C GLN A 86 -4.44 -10.09 -1.22
N VAL A 87 -3.22 -10.23 -1.73
CA VAL A 87 -2.84 -9.71 -3.04
C VAL A 87 -3.10 -10.80 -4.06
N PRO A 88 -3.91 -10.54 -5.11
CA PRO A 88 -4.19 -11.55 -6.12
C PRO A 88 -2.89 -12.07 -6.77
N PRO A 89 -2.73 -13.39 -6.98
CA PRO A 89 -1.51 -13.98 -7.54
C PRO A 89 -1.09 -13.34 -8.88
N LYS A 90 -2.05 -12.94 -9.72
CA LYS A 90 -1.78 -12.21 -10.98
C LYS A 90 -1.03 -10.90 -10.74
N LYS A 91 -1.39 -10.13 -9.70
CA LYS A 91 -0.70 -8.88 -9.33
C LYS A 91 0.68 -9.16 -8.79
N VAL A 92 0.82 -10.21 -7.96
CA VAL A 92 2.12 -10.66 -7.42
C VAL A 92 3.07 -11.04 -8.56
N ASN A 93 2.65 -11.90 -9.48
CA ASN A 93 3.47 -12.35 -10.60
C ASN A 93 3.89 -11.20 -11.52
N LYS A 94 2.97 -10.27 -11.83
CA LYS A 94 3.27 -9.08 -12.62
C LYS A 94 4.30 -8.18 -11.94
N ALA A 95 4.20 -8.00 -10.62
CA ALA A 95 5.14 -7.18 -9.87
C ALA A 95 6.51 -7.86 -9.70
N ILE A 96 6.56 -9.16 -9.45
CA ILE A 96 7.79 -9.96 -9.42
C ILE A 96 8.49 -9.92 -10.78
N SER A 97 7.75 -10.03 -11.89
CA SER A 97 8.35 -9.91 -13.23
C SER A 97 8.97 -8.53 -13.46
N ARG A 98 8.33 -7.46 -12.95
CA ARG A 98 8.79 -6.08 -13.15
C ARG A 98 9.96 -5.69 -12.23
N TYR A 99 9.96 -6.13 -10.98
CA TYR A 99 10.89 -5.65 -9.94
C TYR A 99 11.75 -6.77 -9.33
N GLY A 100 11.43 -8.04 -9.58
CA GLY A 100 12.02 -9.18 -8.88
C GLY A 100 13.43 -9.54 -9.32
N GLN A 101 13.89 -9.01 -10.45
CA GLN A 101 15.30 -9.05 -10.87
C GLN A 101 15.93 -7.72 -10.44
N GLY A 102 17.04 -7.77 -9.70
CA GLY A 102 17.77 -6.57 -9.30
C GLY A 102 18.18 -5.79 -10.54
N SER A 103 17.52 -4.68 -10.82
CA SER A 103 17.94 -3.80 -11.89
C SER A 103 19.03 -2.90 -11.31
N ALA A 104 20.14 -2.74 -12.01
CA ALA A 104 21.23 -1.83 -11.62
C ALA A 104 20.76 -0.37 -11.39
N PHE A 105 19.51 -0.04 -11.72
CA PHE A 105 18.86 1.25 -11.56
C PHE A 105 18.30 1.53 -10.15
N ASP A 106 18.19 0.53 -9.27
CA ASP A 106 17.53 0.68 -7.97
C ASP A 106 18.28 1.62 -7.00
N ASN A 107 19.61 1.71 -7.10
CA ASN A 107 20.42 2.58 -6.23
C ASN A 107 20.26 4.10 -6.49
N ALA A 108 19.72 4.50 -7.65
CA ALA A 108 19.65 5.93 -8.03
C ALA A 108 18.37 6.64 -7.55
N ARG A 109 17.37 5.89 -7.06
CA ARG A 109 16.03 6.42 -6.74
C ARG A 109 15.76 6.48 -5.24
N GLU A 110 16.50 5.71 -4.43
CA GLU A 110 16.42 5.72 -2.97
C GLU A 110 17.02 7.02 -2.39
N SER A 111 18.03 7.60 -3.05
CA SER A 111 18.63 8.90 -2.73
C SER A 111 17.72 10.12 -2.95
N LYS A 112 16.55 9.95 -3.59
CA LYS A 112 15.58 11.05 -3.82
C LYS A 112 14.36 11.03 -2.89
N ARG A 113 14.26 10.09 -1.94
CA ARG A 113 13.05 9.90 -1.12
C ARG A 113 13.25 10.00 0.39
N LEU A 114 14.47 10.26 0.87
CA LEU A 114 14.67 10.69 2.26
C LEU A 114 14.47 12.21 2.34
N PRO A 115 13.70 12.71 3.32
CA PRO A 115 13.47 14.15 3.45
C PRO A 115 14.77 14.83 3.86
N THR A 116 15.11 15.91 3.16
CA THR A 116 16.06 16.92 3.59
C THR A 116 15.66 17.39 4.99
N SER A 117 16.35 16.86 6.00
CA SER A 117 16.44 17.50 7.30
C SER A 117 17.46 18.61 7.16
N GLN A 118 17.00 19.86 7.19
CA GLN A 118 17.71 21.06 7.65
C GLN A 118 16.84 22.27 7.27
N SER A 119 16.76 23.36 8.01
CA SER A 119 17.27 23.80 9.33
C SER A 119 16.52 25.11 9.62
N TRP A 120 16.74 25.72 10.80
CA TRP A 120 16.39 27.14 11.02
C TRP A 120 17.04 28.06 9.99
#